data_AF-A0A2N5XIK0-F1
#
_entry.id   AF-A0A2N5XIK0-F1
#
_cell.length_a   1.000
_cell.length_b   1.000
_cell.length_c   1.000
_cell.angle_alpha   90.00
_cell.angle_beta   90.00
_cell.angle_gamma   90.00
#
_symmetry.space_group_name_H-M   'P 1'
#
loop_
_entity.id
_entity.type
_entity.pdbx_description
1 polymer ?
#
loop_
_entity_poly.entity_id
_entity_poly.type
_entity_poly.pdbx_seq_one_letter_code
_entity_poly.pdbx_strand_id
1 'polypeptide(L)'
;RSAGPSPWARERFGEHAAALAATVPVRLARAHARARTTHEAAGLRKRGPYGDVLAEAVREELAEQSLALGGAVRELRGFSYAVINDHALFPYRYANRPLPLGRARLPARTSQLRRRMFAAHGPEPDEGLFPLDETLTGDAYEQLHEAFEELGSSTTLVSVFYTADVEHGVHTAYWGDARLEPDRTFTWSHVERLPNVAA
;
A
#
# COMPACT_ATOMS: atom_id res chain seq x y z
N ARG A 1 -16.21 4.68 -21.51
CA ARG A 1 -16.93 5.23 -20.33
C ARG A 1 -16.29 4.61 -19.11
N SER A 2 -15.58 5.39 -18.30
CA SER A 2 -15.06 4.89 -17.03
C SER A 2 -16.28 4.57 -16.15
N ALA A 3 -16.43 3.32 -15.74
CA ALA A 3 -17.37 3.00 -14.68
C ALA A 3 -16.99 3.87 -13.47
N GLY A 4 -17.97 4.50 -12.82
CA GLY A 4 -17.71 5.28 -11.61
C GLY A 4 -17.03 4.42 -10.52
N PRO A 5 -16.58 5.04 -9.42
CA PRO A 5 -15.89 4.30 -8.34
C PRO A 5 -16.75 3.13 -7.86
N SER A 6 -16.13 2.04 -7.43
CA SER A 6 -16.86 0.90 -6.88
C SER A 6 -17.60 1.30 -5.59
N PRO A 7 -18.62 0.55 -5.16
CA PRO A 7 -19.25 0.76 -3.86
C PRO A 7 -18.23 0.75 -2.71
N TRP A 8 -17.28 -0.19 -2.74
CA TRP A 8 -16.19 -0.30 -1.77
C TRP A 8 -15.32 0.97 -1.71
N ALA A 9 -14.94 1.52 -2.88
CA ALA A 9 -14.13 2.73 -2.93
C ALA A 9 -14.90 3.96 -2.42
N ARG A 10 -16.20 4.06 -2.73
CA ARG A 10 -17.06 5.14 -2.22
C ARG A 10 -17.25 5.08 -0.72
N GLU A 11 -17.39 3.90 -0.14
CA GLU A 11 -17.52 3.71 1.29
C GLU A 11 -16.29 4.25 2.04
N ARG A 12 -15.08 3.97 1.52
CA ARG A 12 -13.81 4.33 2.18
C ARG A 12 -13.42 5.77 1.93
N PHE A 13 -13.54 6.23 0.69
CA PHE A 13 -13.00 7.52 0.26
C PHE A 13 -14.06 8.58 -0.04
N GLY A 14 -15.36 8.24 0.11
CA GLY A 14 -16.46 9.17 -0.11
C GLY A 14 -16.42 9.80 -1.50
N GLU A 15 -16.48 11.13 -1.56
CA GLU A 15 -16.41 11.91 -2.79
C GLU A 15 -15.04 11.81 -3.51
N HIS A 16 -13.97 11.49 -2.78
CA HIS A 16 -12.62 11.38 -3.34
C HIS A 16 -12.38 10.05 -4.07
N ALA A 17 -13.27 9.06 -3.94
CA ALA A 17 -13.10 7.72 -4.50
C ALA A 17 -12.80 7.72 -6.00
N ALA A 18 -13.55 8.50 -6.77
CA ALA A 18 -13.36 8.60 -8.22
C ALA A 18 -12.02 9.24 -8.58
N ALA A 19 -11.65 10.32 -7.87
CA ALA A 19 -10.40 11.03 -8.07
C ALA A 19 -9.21 10.11 -7.77
N LEU A 20 -9.22 9.45 -6.61
CA LEU A 20 -8.15 8.53 -6.20
C LEU A 20 -7.98 7.36 -7.16
N ALA A 21 -9.07 6.72 -7.58
CA ALA A 21 -9.00 5.60 -8.52
C ALA A 21 -8.31 6.01 -9.84
N ALA A 22 -8.52 7.26 -10.29
CA ALA A 22 -7.90 7.81 -11.48
C ALA A 22 -6.46 8.29 -11.25
N THR A 23 -6.17 8.90 -10.09
CA THR A 23 -4.89 9.56 -9.84
C THR A 23 -3.83 8.64 -9.24
N VAL A 24 -4.19 7.63 -8.45
CA VAL A 24 -3.21 6.71 -7.83
C VAL A 24 -2.28 6.09 -8.89
N PRO A 25 -2.77 5.55 -10.02
CA PRO A 25 -1.89 5.05 -11.08
C PRO A 25 -0.94 6.12 -11.64
N VAL A 26 -1.43 7.36 -11.81
CA VAL A 26 -0.62 8.50 -12.30
C VAL A 26 0.49 8.84 -11.31
N ARG A 27 0.18 8.84 -10.00
CA ARG A 27 1.14 9.06 -8.92
C ARG A 27 2.21 7.97 -8.87
N LEU A 28 1.82 6.70 -9.06
CA LEU A 28 2.77 5.59 -9.19
C LEU A 28 3.70 5.76 -10.41
N ALA A 29 3.17 6.23 -11.54
CA ALA A 29 3.97 6.48 -12.75
C ALA A 29 4.96 7.65 -12.55
N ARG A 30 4.56 8.72 -11.85
CA ARG A 30 5.47 9.83 -11.49
C ARG A 30 6.58 9.38 -10.55
N ALA A 31 6.24 8.62 -9.51
CA ALA A 31 7.23 8.03 -8.61
C ALA A 31 8.23 7.13 -9.37
N HIS A 32 7.75 6.34 -10.33
CA HIS A 32 8.61 5.57 -11.22
C HIS A 32 9.57 6.46 -12.02
N ALA A 33 9.08 7.53 -12.65
CA ALA A 33 9.92 8.44 -13.44
C ALA A 33 11.04 9.07 -12.59
N ARG A 34 10.72 9.47 -11.35
CA ARG A 34 11.69 9.99 -10.38
C ARG A 34 12.75 8.95 -10.00
N ALA A 35 12.31 7.72 -9.70
CA ALA A 35 13.20 6.62 -9.36
C ALA A 35 14.11 6.20 -10.53
N ARG A 36 13.57 6.21 -11.75
CA ARG A 36 14.32 5.90 -12.97
C ARG A 36 15.39 6.96 -13.24
N THR A 37 15.03 8.24 -13.20
CA THR A 37 15.98 9.36 -13.36
C THR A 37 17.14 9.25 -12.37
N THR A 38 16.82 8.95 -11.11
CA THR A 38 17.84 8.76 -10.06
C THR A 38 18.75 7.56 -10.33
N HIS A 39 18.16 6.44 -10.80
CA HIS A 39 18.92 5.24 -11.14
C HIS A 39 19.86 5.46 -12.34
N GLU A 40 19.38 6.15 -13.38
CA GLU A 40 20.16 6.51 -14.55
C GLU A 40 21.34 7.43 -14.16
N ALA A 41 21.07 8.45 -13.33
CA ALA A 41 22.11 9.35 -12.82
C ALA A 41 23.15 8.62 -11.95
N ALA A 42 22.75 7.62 -11.17
CA ALA A 42 23.67 6.84 -10.35
C ALA A 42 24.64 5.97 -11.18
N GLY A 43 24.30 5.62 -12.42
CA GLY A 43 25.15 4.81 -13.30
C GLY A 43 25.48 3.40 -12.77
N LEU A 44 24.75 2.93 -11.76
CA LEU A 44 25.01 1.65 -11.10
C LEU A 44 24.32 0.50 -11.83
N ARG A 45 25.04 -0.60 -12.05
CA ARG A 45 24.45 -1.84 -12.58
C ARG A 45 23.47 -2.51 -11.60
N LYS A 46 23.62 -2.24 -10.31
CA LYS A 46 22.72 -2.78 -9.27
C LYS A 46 21.43 -1.97 -9.26
N ARG A 47 20.29 -2.66 -9.30
CA ARG A 47 18.93 -2.07 -9.27
C ARG A 47 18.43 -1.69 -7.86
N GLY A 48 19.28 -1.79 -6.83
CA GLY A 48 18.95 -1.42 -5.44
C GLY A 48 18.48 0.04 -5.30
N PRO A 49 19.25 1.03 -5.79
CA PRO A 49 18.88 2.44 -5.73
C PRO A 49 17.51 2.74 -6.35
N TYR A 50 17.16 2.09 -7.46
CA TYR A 50 15.84 2.24 -8.07
C TYR A 50 14.73 1.79 -7.11
N GLY A 51 14.89 0.63 -6.46
CA GLY A 51 13.88 0.08 -5.56
C GLY A 51 13.65 0.95 -4.32
N ASP A 52 14.73 1.46 -3.74
CA ASP A 52 14.66 2.30 -2.53
C ASP A 52 14.03 3.65 -2.84
N VAL A 53 14.48 4.33 -3.91
CA VAL A 53 13.92 5.61 -4.36
C VAL A 53 12.46 5.45 -4.78
N LEU A 54 12.10 4.36 -5.48
CA LEU A 54 10.71 4.11 -5.86
C LEU A 54 9.82 3.95 -4.63
N ALA A 55 10.28 3.23 -3.60
CA ALA A 55 9.48 3.03 -2.40
C ALA A 55 9.21 4.35 -1.67
N GLU A 56 10.18 5.26 -1.66
CA GLU A 56 10.04 6.59 -1.06
C GLU A 56 9.17 7.51 -1.91
N ALA A 57 9.49 7.66 -3.19
CA ALA A 57 8.77 8.53 -4.11
C ALA A 57 7.28 8.15 -4.22
N VAL A 58 6.92 6.86 -4.12
CA VAL A 58 5.51 6.46 -4.10
C VAL A 58 4.79 6.98 -2.85
N ARG A 59 5.43 6.93 -1.68
CA ARG A 59 4.82 7.45 -0.44
C ARG A 59 4.63 8.96 -0.54
N GLU A 60 5.64 9.69 -1.00
CA GLU A 60 5.56 11.14 -1.20
C GLU A 60 4.44 11.52 -2.20
N GLU A 61 4.39 10.88 -3.37
CA GLU A 61 3.37 11.18 -4.39
C GLU A 61 1.95 10.90 -3.89
N LEU A 62 1.76 9.86 -3.08
CA LEU A 62 0.47 9.58 -2.45
C LEU A 62 0.16 10.61 -1.35
N ALA A 63 1.14 11.00 -0.55
CA ALA A 63 0.98 12.00 0.50
C ALA A 63 0.59 13.37 -0.09
N GLU A 64 1.27 13.82 -1.14
CA GLU A 64 0.89 15.02 -1.90
C GLU A 64 -0.53 14.92 -2.46
N GLN A 65 -0.92 13.76 -2.98
CA GLN A 65 -2.26 13.55 -3.49
C GLN A 65 -3.32 13.64 -2.39
N SER A 66 -3.01 13.12 -1.20
CA SER A 66 -3.89 13.26 -0.02
C SER A 66 -4.13 14.72 0.31
N LEU A 67 -3.04 15.49 0.47
CA LEU A 67 -3.12 16.92 0.80
C LEU A 67 -3.89 17.71 -0.27
N ALA A 68 -3.66 17.42 -1.55
CA ALA A 68 -4.36 18.07 -2.66
C ALA A 68 -5.88 17.78 -2.68
N LEU A 69 -6.32 16.67 -2.07
CA LEU A 69 -7.73 16.31 -1.94
C LEU A 69 -8.32 16.77 -0.60
N GLY A 70 -7.56 17.48 0.24
CA GLY A 70 -8.01 17.87 1.58
C GLY A 70 -7.93 16.76 2.63
N GLY A 71 -7.27 15.64 2.29
CA GLY A 71 -6.93 14.58 3.24
C GLY A 71 -5.76 14.97 4.16
N ALA A 72 -5.31 14.00 4.94
CA ALA A 72 -4.20 14.15 5.87
C ALA A 72 -2.97 13.34 5.45
N VAL A 73 -1.84 13.64 6.09
CA VAL A 73 -0.63 12.82 6.04
C VAL A 73 -0.27 12.45 7.48
N ARG A 74 0.12 11.20 7.68
CA ARG A 74 0.62 10.68 8.96
C ARG A 74 2.06 10.21 8.76
N GLU A 75 2.95 10.69 9.62
CA GLU A 75 4.33 10.24 9.65
C GLU A 75 4.41 8.99 10.51
N LEU A 76 4.95 7.91 9.97
CA LEU A 76 5.21 6.69 10.70
C LEU A 76 6.66 6.29 10.59
N ARG A 77 7.42 6.41 11.68
CA ARG A 77 8.86 6.07 11.73
C ARG A 77 9.67 6.68 10.58
N GLY A 78 9.37 7.92 10.22
CA GLY A 78 10.04 8.67 9.14
C GLY A 78 9.50 8.37 7.74
N PHE A 79 8.35 7.72 7.62
CA PHE A 79 7.66 7.50 6.35
C PHE A 79 6.29 8.19 6.35
N SER A 80 6.04 9.01 5.33
CA SER A 80 4.74 9.66 5.13
C SER A 80 3.71 8.69 4.55
N TYR A 81 2.53 8.61 5.18
CA TYR A 81 1.38 7.86 4.72
C TYR A 81 0.20 8.78 4.44
N ALA A 82 -0.36 8.66 3.23
CA ALA A 82 -1.58 9.35 2.82
C ALA A 82 -2.79 8.79 3.57
N VAL A 83 -3.56 9.66 4.24
CA VAL A 83 -4.78 9.28 4.96
C VAL A 83 -5.96 10.08 4.45
N ILE A 84 -7.01 9.39 3.99
CA ILE A 84 -8.23 10.01 3.46
C ILE A 84 -9.41 9.34 4.14
N ASN A 85 -10.27 10.12 4.80
CA ASN A 85 -11.40 9.61 5.60
C ASN A 85 -10.98 8.47 6.54
N ASP A 86 -9.89 8.64 7.29
CA ASP A 86 -9.33 7.62 8.18
C ASP A 86 -8.86 6.32 7.50
N HIS A 87 -8.68 6.34 6.18
CA HIS A 87 -8.10 5.22 5.43
C HIS A 87 -6.68 5.57 4.97
N ALA A 88 -5.70 4.85 5.49
CA ALA A 88 -4.29 5.01 5.15
C ALA A 88 -3.92 4.19 3.90
N LEU A 89 -3.40 4.84 2.87
CA LEU A 89 -2.91 4.16 1.67
C LEU A 89 -1.53 3.54 1.94
N PHE A 90 -1.44 2.21 1.82
CA PHE A 90 -0.21 1.46 2.07
C PHE A 90 0.37 0.90 0.76
N PRO A 91 1.37 1.57 0.16
CA PRO A 91 1.97 1.11 -1.09
C PRO A 91 2.88 -0.09 -0.89
N TYR A 92 2.70 -1.11 -1.72
CA TYR A 92 3.52 -2.32 -1.70
C TYR A 92 3.87 -2.80 -3.11
N ARG A 93 5.16 -2.71 -3.45
CA ARG A 93 5.70 -3.31 -4.68
C ARG A 93 5.98 -4.80 -4.47
N TYR A 94 5.09 -5.65 -4.96
CA TYR A 94 5.19 -7.10 -4.72
C TYR A 94 6.02 -7.86 -5.76
N ALA A 95 6.32 -7.25 -6.91
CA ALA A 95 7.24 -7.83 -7.90
C ALA A 95 7.93 -6.78 -8.77
N ASN A 96 9.09 -7.16 -9.31
CA ASN A 96 9.87 -6.38 -10.28
C ASN A 96 9.66 -6.83 -11.73
N ARG A 97 8.53 -7.47 -12.00
CA ARG A 97 8.10 -8.04 -13.28
C ARG A 97 6.59 -8.23 -13.24
N PRO A 98 5.91 -8.37 -14.39
CA PRO A 98 4.50 -8.76 -14.42
C PRO A 98 4.28 -10.04 -13.61
N LEU A 99 3.44 -9.96 -12.57
CA LEU A 99 3.11 -11.09 -11.71
C LEU A 99 1.63 -10.98 -11.29
N PRO A 100 0.82 -12.05 -11.43
CA PRO A 100 -0.56 -12.03 -10.95
C PRO A 100 -0.64 -11.76 -9.45
N LEU A 101 -1.67 -11.03 -9.02
CA LEU A 101 -1.84 -10.62 -7.63
C LEU A 101 -1.88 -11.81 -6.65
N GLY A 102 -2.52 -12.93 -7.01
CA GLY A 102 -2.56 -14.13 -6.15
C GLY A 102 -1.19 -14.76 -5.87
N ARG A 103 -0.14 -14.36 -6.59
CA ARG A 103 1.25 -14.74 -6.32
C ARG A 103 2.04 -13.70 -5.53
N ALA A 104 1.41 -12.59 -5.11
CA ALA A 104 2.01 -11.63 -4.21
C ALA A 104 2.36 -12.32 -2.88
N ARG A 105 3.57 -12.11 -2.40
CA ARG A 105 4.07 -12.64 -1.14
C ARG A 105 4.86 -11.57 -0.43
N LEU A 106 4.86 -11.59 0.90
CA LEU A 106 5.78 -10.78 1.69
C LEU A 106 7.17 -11.47 1.71
N PRO A 107 8.27 -10.81 1.29
CA PRO A 107 9.60 -11.40 1.34
C PRO A 107 9.96 -11.89 2.74
N ALA A 108 10.66 -13.03 2.82
CA ALA A 108 11.11 -13.61 4.09
C ALA A 108 11.87 -12.60 4.97
N ARG A 109 12.71 -11.78 4.33
CA ARG A 109 13.57 -10.76 4.96
C ARG A 109 12.92 -9.37 5.02
N THR A 110 11.60 -9.30 5.09
CA THR A 110 10.92 -8.00 5.23
C THR A 110 11.09 -7.43 6.63
N SER A 111 11.23 -6.11 6.74
CA SER A 111 11.29 -5.41 8.03
C SER A 111 10.09 -5.76 8.91
N GLN A 112 10.33 -5.89 10.22
CA GLN A 112 9.27 -6.14 11.21
C GLN A 112 8.14 -5.09 11.13
N LEU A 113 8.48 -3.86 10.75
CA LEU A 113 7.53 -2.75 10.53
C LEU A 113 6.40 -3.12 9.57
N ARG A 114 6.71 -3.67 8.38
CA ARG A 114 5.66 -4.01 7.41
C ARG A 114 4.78 -5.17 7.87
N ARG A 115 5.36 -6.16 8.57
CA ARG A 115 4.57 -7.25 9.16
C ARG A 115 3.59 -6.73 10.21
N ARG A 116 4.08 -5.85 11.09
CA ARG A 116 3.29 -5.24 12.14
C ARG A 116 2.18 -4.33 11.59
N MET A 117 2.44 -3.58 10.51
CA MET A 117 1.41 -2.78 9.83
C MET A 117 0.22 -3.60 9.34
N PHE A 118 0.47 -4.69 8.61
CA PHE A 118 -0.62 -5.57 8.16
C PHE A 118 -1.36 -6.26 9.32
N ALA A 119 -0.67 -6.53 10.42
CA ALA A 119 -1.26 -7.14 11.61
C ALA A 119 -2.09 -6.14 12.45
N ALA A 120 -1.65 -4.88 12.55
CA ALA A 120 -2.28 -3.86 13.39
C ALA A 120 -3.50 -3.20 12.73
N HIS A 121 -3.46 -2.98 11.42
CA HIS A 121 -4.46 -2.17 10.72
C HIS A 121 -5.01 -2.86 9.45
N GLY A 122 -4.67 -4.14 9.24
CA GLY A 122 -5.31 -4.96 8.21
C GLY A 122 -6.71 -5.42 8.67
N PRO A 123 -7.53 -6.00 7.78
CA PRO A 123 -8.84 -6.52 8.14
C PRO A 123 -8.73 -7.60 9.22
N GLU A 124 -9.61 -7.53 10.22
CA GLU A 124 -9.71 -8.57 11.25
C GLU A 124 -10.14 -9.91 10.62
N PRO A 125 -9.70 -11.05 11.18
CA PRO A 125 -10.18 -12.36 10.75
C PRO A 125 -11.69 -12.51 11.02
N ASP A 126 -12.41 -13.23 10.14
CA ASP A 126 -13.80 -13.63 10.40
C ASP A 126 -13.85 -14.42 11.73
N GLU A 127 -14.75 -14.03 12.63
CA GLU A 127 -15.00 -14.72 13.90
C GLU A 127 -15.27 -16.22 13.65
N GLY A 128 -14.34 -17.08 14.07
CA GLY A 128 -14.51 -18.54 14.03
C GLY A 128 -13.39 -19.34 13.36
N LEU A 129 -12.36 -18.70 12.80
CA LEU A 129 -11.18 -19.37 12.24
C LEU A 129 -9.89 -18.93 12.97
N PHE A 130 -9.82 -19.19 14.27
CA PHE A 130 -8.55 -19.14 15.00
C PHE A 130 -7.85 -20.51 14.89
N PRO A 131 -6.68 -20.64 14.25
CA PRO A 131 -5.63 -21.40 14.89
C PRO A 131 -5.18 -20.57 16.10
N LEU A 132 -5.39 -21.10 17.30
CA LEU A 132 -4.78 -20.60 18.53
C LEU A 132 -3.27 -20.51 18.34
N ASP A 133 -2.76 -19.34 17.95
CA ASP A 133 -1.47 -18.90 18.43
C ASP A 133 -1.76 -18.10 19.69
N GLU A 134 -1.43 -18.67 20.85
CA GLU A 134 -1.73 -18.20 22.20
C GLU A 134 -1.05 -16.86 22.58
N THR A 135 -0.66 -16.01 21.63
CA THR A 135 0.30 -14.92 21.92
C THR A 135 -0.20 -13.49 21.74
N LEU A 136 -1.46 -13.25 21.38
CA LEU A 136 -2.02 -11.89 21.42
C LEU A 136 -3.17 -11.81 22.43
N THR A 137 -2.81 -11.71 23.71
CA THR A 137 -3.71 -11.21 24.76
C THR A 137 -4.16 -9.78 24.43
N GLY A 138 -5.26 -9.30 25.02
CA GLY A 138 -5.75 -7.92 24.81
C GLY A 138 -4.64 -6.87 24.95
N ASP A 139 -3.76 -7.03 25.94
CA ASP A 139 -2.58 -6.19 26.15
C ASP A 139 -1.59 -6.18 24.98
N ALA A 140 -1.42 -7.30 24.26
CA ALA A 140 -0.50 -7.39 23.12
C ALA A 140 -1.11 -6.84 21.82
N TYR A 141 -2.44 -6.89 21.70
CA TYR A 141 -3.18 -6.20 20.64
C TYR A 141 -3.15 -4.68 20.87
N GLU A 142 -3.38 -4.22 22.11
CA GLU A 142 -3.22 -2.83 22.52
C GLU A 142 -1.78 -2.33 22.32
N GLN A 143 -0.75 -3.10 22.71
CA GLN A 143 0.66 -2.74 22.46
C GLN A 143 1.03 -2.68 20.97
N LEU A 144 0.39 -3.48 20.12
CA LEU A 144 0.61 -3.44 18.68
C LEU A 144 0.00 -2.17 18.07
N HIS A 145 -1.17 -1.74 18.55
CA HIS A 145 -1.81 -0.48 18.15
C HIS A 145 -1.12 0.73 18.76
N GLU A 146 -0.65 0.65 20.00
CA GLU A 146 0.21 1.64 20.66
C GLU A 146 1.51 1.86 19.87
N ALA A 147 2.07 0.80 19.28
CA ALA A 147 3.27 0.92 18.44
C ALA A 147 3.02 1.72 17.13
N PHE A 148 1.77 2.03 16.81
CA PHE A 148 1.31 2.80 15.65
C PHE A 148 0.29 3.91 16.02
N GLU A 149 0.35 4.46 17.24
CA GLU A 149 -0.48 5.62 17.63
C GLU A 149 -0.44 6.76 16.61
N GLU A 150 0.69 6.92 15.92
CA GLU A 150 0.92 7.92 14.87
C GLU A 150 -0.08 7.83 13.70
N LEU A 151 -0.64 6.65 13.42
CA LEU A 151 -1.71 6.46 12.43
C LEU A 151 -3.10 6.70 13.03
N GLY A 152 -3.26 6.56 14.34
CA GLY A 152 -4.54 6.66 15.04
C GLY A 152 -5.28 5.32 15.06
N SER A 153 -5.94 5.04 16.19
CA SER A 153 -6.57 3.74 16.43
C SER A 153 -7.78 3.43 15.54
N SER A 154 -8.40 4.47 14.97
CA SER A 154 -9.51 4.37 14.02
C SER A 154 -9.07 4.21 12.56
N THR A 155 -7.77 4.28 12.28
CA THR A 155 -7.28 4.27 10.89
C THR A 155 -7.22 2.85 10.34
N THR A 156 -7.84 2.65 9.18
CA THR A 156 -7.85 1.38 8.46
C THR A 156 -6.86 1.41 7.29
N LEU A 157 -6.14 0.31 7.03
CA LEU A 157 -5.24 0.26 5.87
C LEU A 157 -5.98 -0.10 4.59
N VAL A 158 -5.73 0.69 3.55
CA VAL A 158 -6.01 0.31 2.17
C VAL A 158 -4.70 -0.01 1.47
N SER A 159 -4.52 -1.27 1.11
CA SER A 159 -3.31 -1.77 0.47
C SER A 159 -3.27 -1.39 -1.00
N VAL A 160 -2.22 -0.70 -1.43
CA VAL A 160 -1.96 -0.35 -2.84
C VAL A 160 -0.86 -1.25 -3.39
N PHE A 161 -1.25 -2.39 -3.98
CA PHE A 161 -0.32 -3.39 -4.49
C PHE A 161 0.01 -3.14 -5.94
N TYR A 162 1.29 -3.12 -6.29
CA TYR A 162 1.71 -2.89 -7.66
C TYR A 162 2.94 -3.70 -8.04
N THR A 163 3.11 -3.88 -9.35
CA THR A 163 4.38 -4.35 -9.92
C THR A 163 4.98 -3.26 -10.76
N ALA A 164 6.29 -3.11 -10.69
CA ALA A 164 7.00 -2.15 -11.52
C ALA A 164 8.41 -2.63 -11.80
N ASP A 165 9.02 -2.23 -12.90
CA ASP A 165 10.46 -2.36 -13.11
C ASP A 165 11.07 -1.07 -13.65
N VAL A 166 12.39 -1.05 -13.78
CA VAL A 166 13.12 0.17 -14.16
C VAL A 166 12.97 0.52 -15.65
N GLU A 167 12.79 -0.50 -16.49
CA GLU A 167 12.71 -0.38 -17.95
C GLU A 167 11.28 -0.06 -18.40
N HIS A 168 10.28 -0.75 -17.84
CA HIS A 168 8.89 -0.73 -18.30
C HIS A 168 7.91 0.02 -17.40
N GLY A 169 8.39 0.55 -16.26
CA GLY A 169 7.53 1.26 -15.33
C GLY A 169 6.55 0.36 -14.58
N VAL A 170 5.38 0.89 -14.25
CA VAL A 170 4.34 0.20 -13.47
C VAL A 170 3.49 -0.65 -14.42
N HIS A 171 3.44 -1.96 -14.22
CA HIS A 171 2.67 -2.85 -15.11
C HIS A 171 1.20 -2.95 -14.73
N THR A 172 0.94 -3.03 -13.42
CA THR A 172 -0.40 -3.17 -12.86
C THR A 172 -0.40 -2.66 -11.43
N ALA A 173 -1.55 -2.13 -11.03
CA ALA A 173 -1.82 -1.70 -9.67
C ALA A 173 -3.21 -2.21 -9.25
N TYR A 174 -3.32 -2.55 -7.98
CA TYR A 174 -4.52 -2.99 -7.31
C TYR A 174 -4.64 -2.22 -6.02
N TRP A 175 -5.86 -1.99 -5.58
CA TRP A 175 -6.12 -1.58 -4.22
C TRP A 175 -7.19 -2.46 -3.58
N GLY A 176 -7.17 -2.51 -2.26
CA GLY A 176 -8.08 -3.35 -1.52
C GLY A 176 -7.67 -3.55 -0.09
N ASP A 177 -8.41 -4.44 0.54
CA ASP A 177 -8.27 -4.80 1.94
C ASP A 177 -7.48 -6.11 1.98
N ALA A 178 -6.17 -6.02 2.22
CA ALA A 178 -5.28 -7.17 2.25
C ALA A 178 -4.97 -7.58 3.69
N ARG A 179 -5.21 -8.85 3.99
CA ARG A 179 -4.77 -9.51 5.23
C ARG A 179 -3.52 -10.33 4.96
N LEU A 180 -2.47 -10.12 5.76
CA LEU A 180 -1.24 -10.91 5.69
C LEU A 180 -1.42 -12.24 6.41
N GLU A 181 -1.14 -13.34 5.73
CA GLU A 181 -1.22 -14.69 6.29
C GLU A 181 0.11 -15.14 6.93
N PRO A 182 0.10 -16.12 7.86
CA PRO A 182 1.32 -16.66 8.47
C PRO A 182 2.33 -17.21 7.45
N ASP A 183 1.85 -17.76 6.33
CA ASP A 183 2.70 -18.28 5.25
C ASP A 183 3.28 -17.19 4.31
N ARG A 184 2.99 -15.92 4.62
CA ARG A 184 3.36 -14.69 3.88
C ARG A 184 2.58 -14.48 2.59
N THR A 185 1.47 -15.19 2.39
CA THR A 185 0.47 -14.87 1.38
C THR A 185 -0.42 -13.72 1.83
N PHE A 186 -1.32 -13.29 0.93
CA PHE A 186 -2.32 -12.30 1.23
C PHE A 186 -3.70 -12.83 0.87
N THR A 187 -4.63 -12.72 1.80
CA THR A 187 -6.06 -12.91 1.56
C THR A 187 -6.71 -11.54 1.41
N TRP A 188 -7.70 -11.44 0.54
CA TRP A 188 -8.35 -10.18 0.19
C TRP A 188 -9.84 -10.29 0.51
N SER A 189 -10.34 -9.45 1.41
CA SER A 189 -11.79 -9.32 1.63
C SER A 189 -12.43 -8.51 0.50
N HIS A 190 -11.69 -7.53 -0.03
CA HIS A 190 -12.00 -6.87 -1.29
C HIS A 190 -10.72 -6.56 -2.06
N VAL A 191 -10.78 -6.68 -3.38
CA VAL A 191 -9.73 -6.19 -4.26
C VAL A 191 -10.27 -5.79 -5.61
N GLU A 192 -9.80 -4.67 -6.12
CA GLU A 192 -10.09 -4.24 -7.48
C GLU A 192 -8.83 -3.71 -8.17
N ARG A 193 -8.81 -3.87 -9.49
CA ARG A 193 -7.71 -3.41 -10.32
C ARG A 193 -7.90 -1.93 -10.62
N LEU A 194 -6.85 -1.14 -10.40
CA LEU A 194 -6.82 0.25 -10.80
C LEU A 194 -6.61 0.38 -12.31
N PRO A 195 -7.13 1.44 -12.96
CA PRO A 195 -6.92 1.65 -14.38
C PRO A 195 -5.42 1.78 -14.68
N ASN A 196 -4.98 1.21 -15.80
CA ASN A 196 -3.63 1.45 -16.27
C ASN A 196 -3.51 2.92 -16.71
N VAL A 197 -2.38 3.56 -16.39
CA VAL A 197 -2.00 4.81 -17.05
C VAL A 197 -1.62 4.44 -18.48
N ALA A 198 -2.19 5.12 -19.47
CA ALA A 198 -1.66 5.01 -20.83
C ALA A 198 -0.20 5.49 -20.82
N ALA A 199 0.70 4.68 -21.37
CA ALA A 199 2.12 5.03 -21.50
C ALA A 199 2.30 6.23 -22.42
#